data_AF-A0A450UTF9-F1
#
_entry.id   AF-A0A450UTF9-F1
#
_cell.length_a   1.000
_cell.length_b   1.000
_cell.length_c   1.000
_cell.angle_alpha   90.00
_cell.angle_beta   90.00
_cell.angle_gamma   90.00
#
_symmetry.space_group_name_H-M   'P 1'
#
loop_
_entity.id
_entity.type
_entity.pdbx_description
1 polymer ?
#
loop_
_entity_poly.entity_id
_entity_poly.type
_entity_poly.pdbx_seq_one_letter_code
_entity_poly.pdbx_strand_id
1 'polypeptide(L)'
;MKFPYGIADFYSLITENYFYVDRTGYIVPLEEAGKHLLFLRPRRFGKSLVLSMLENYYDVAKADEFQRIFGHLKIGQTPTEKHNRYFIMRWDFSMIESQGDTNAIRQSLHNHINGCVQSFITCYRERLPQKIDVNPNDALLSFRSALDAVNQTPHKLYLFIDEYDNFANEVLAAQLQGQDRYATLVHGEGILKTIFKAIKALSGGQGLDKVFITGVSPVVMSDISSGYNVAKDISLRRQYHDLCGFHEHEIAEALAQIGLECDLPEAKVQEALAMMRTFYNGYRFGYGSNDSPLVYNP
;
A
#
# COMPACT_ATOMS: atom_id res chain seq x y z
N MET A 1 18.91 -17.74 -9.62
CA MET A 1 17.74 -17.01 -9.13
C MET A 1 18.11 -16.25 -7.87
N LYS A 2 17.77 -14.96 -7.78
CA LYS A 2 18.00 -14.14 -6.58
C LYS A 2 16.68 -13.96 -5.84
N PHE A 3 16.59 -14.42 -4.58
CA PHE A 3 15.38 -14.19 -3.77
C PHE A 3 15.43 -12.87 -3.02
N PRO A 4 14.35 -12.07 -3.06
CA PRO A 4 14.27 -10.84 -2.28
C PRO A 4 13.99 -11.20 -0.81
N TYR A 5 14.98 -11.05 0.07
CA TYR A 5 14.78 -11.16 1.52
C TYR A 5 14.68 -9.77 2.14
N GLY A 6 13.51 -9.41 2.66
CA GLY A 6 13.27 -8.10 3.27
C GLY A 6 13.20 -6.93 2.27
N ILE A 7 13.15 -7.20 0.97
CA ILE A 7 13.02 -6.17 -0.07
C ILE A 7 11.55 -5.96 -0.38
N ALA A 8 11.03 -4.78 -0.05
CA ALA A 8 9.67 -4.35 -0.41
C ALA A 8 9.66 -3.26 -1.48
N ASP A 9 10.82 -2.86 -1.99
CA ASP A 9 10.95 -1.91 -3.09
C ASP A 9 10.88 -2.62 -4.44
N PHE A 10 9.78 -2.40 -5.16
CA PHE A 10 9.54 -2.97 -6.47
C PHE A 10 10.58 -2.51 -7.49
N TYR A 11 11.05 -1.27 -7.40
CA TYR A 11 12.06 -0.74 -8.33
C TYR A 11 13.37 -1.54 -8.23
N SER A 12 13.90 -1.72 -7.02
CA SER A 12 15.12 -2.51 -6.81
C SER A 12 14.89 -3.98 -7.17
N LEU A 13 13.73 -4.54 -6.81
CA LEU A 13 13.38 -5.93 -7.11
C LEU A 13 13.48 -6.20 -8.63
N ILE A 14 12.88 -5.35 -9.45
CA ILE A 14 12.91 -5.51 -10.90
C ILE A 14 14.29 -5.18 -11.49
N THR A 15 14.88 -4.03 -11.13
CA THR A 15 16.11 -3.54 -11.78
C THR A 15 17.36 -4.32 -11.39
N GLU A 16 17.35 -5.03 -10.26
CA GLU A 16 18.45 -5.88 -9.80
C GLU A 16 18.25 -7.37 -10.14
N ASN A 17 17.16 -7.68 -10.87
CA ASN A 17 16.77 -9.02 -11.32
C ASN A 17 16.52 -10.00 -10.15
N TYR A 18 15.77 -9.57 -9.14
CA TYR A 18 15.24 -10.47 -8.13
C TYR A 18 14.04 -11.27 -8.68
N PHE A 19 13.78 -12.42 -8.08
CA PHE A 19 12.61 -13.22 -8.36
C PHE A 19 11.34 -12.40 -8.05
N TYR A 20 10.50 -12.25 -9.08
CA TYR A 20 9.22 -11.57 -9.02
C TYR A 20 8.18 -12.44 -9.70
N VAL A 21 7.03 -12.59 -9.06
CA VAL A 21 5.85 -13.13 -9.71
C VAL A 21 4.99 -11.96 -10.19
N ASP A 22 4.77 -11.89 -11.50
CA ASP A 22 4.14 -10.74 -12.11
C ASP A 22 2.67 -10.58 -11.70
N ARG A 23 2.40 -9.52 -10.93
CA ARG A 23 1.06 -9.08 -10.52
C ARG A 23 0.63 -7.79 -11.19
N THR A 24 1.43 -7.24 -12.11
CA THR A 24 1.16 -5.94 -12.74
C THR A 24 -0.13 -5.94 -13.57
N GLY A 25 -0.59 -7.10 -14.03
CA GLY A 25 -1.89 -7.25 -14.70
C GLY A 25 -3.09 -6.82 -13.85
N TYR A 26 -2.95 -6.75 -12.52
CA TYR A 26 -4.01 -6.25 -11.63
C TYR A 26 -4.20 -4.74 -11.65
N ILE A 27 -3.29 -3.97 -12.28
CA ILE A 27 -3.41 -2.52 -12.38
C ILE A 27 -4.72 -2.11 -13.07
N VAL A 28 -5.07 -2.76 -14.19
CA VAL A 28 -6.32 -2.49 -14.92
C VAL A 28 -7.56 -2.67 -14.04
N PRO A 29 -7.82 -3.85 -13.43
CA PRO A 29 -9.00 -4.01 -12.60
C PRO A 29 -8.98 -3.09 -11.36
N LEU A 30 -7.81 -2.79 -10.80
CA LEU A 30 -7.70 -1.81 -9.71
C LEU A 30 -8.15 -0.41 -10.13
N GLU A 31 -7.84 0.03 -11.35
CA GLU A 31 -8.34 1.31 -11.86
C GLU A 31 -9.86 1.34 -12.02
N GLU A 32 -10.47 0.23 -12.38
CA GLU A 32 -11.93 0.06 -12.54
C GLU A 32 -12.65 -0.11 -11.20
N ALA A 33 -11.91 -0.51 -10.16
CA ALA A 33 -12.48 -0.75 -8.84
C ALA A 33 -13.07 0.51 -8.22
N GLY A 34 -12.43 1.66 -8.42
CA GLY A 34 -12.85 2.94 -7.87
C GLY A 34 -11.66 3.83 -7.49
N LYS A 35 -11.97 5.00 -6.94
CA LYS A 35 -10.96 6.01 -6.58
C LYS A 35 -10.36 5.82 -5.19
N HIS A 36 -11.15 5.34 -4.23
CA HIS A 36 -10.73 5.12 -2.86
C HIS A 36 -10.85 3.63 -2.54
N LEU A 37 -9.72 2.93 -2.43
CA LEU A 37 -9.67 1.48 -2.25
C LEU A 37 -9.06 1.13 -0.90
N LEU A 38 -9.66 0.15 -0.24
CA LEU A 38 -9.12 -0.48 0.97
C LEU A 38 -8.77 -1.94 0.65
N PHE A 39 -7.53 -2.31 0.92
CA PHE A 39 -7.00 -3.65 0.69
C PHE A 39 -6.32 -4.21 1.95
N LEU A 40 -6.97 -5.20 2.56
CA LEU A 40 -6.57 -5.82 3.81
C LEU A 40 -6.03 -7.22 3.58
N ARG A 41 -4.84 -7.46 4.12
CA ARG A 41 -4.19 -8.79 4.15
C ARG A 41 -3.38 -8.92 5.44
N PRO A 42 -3.14 -10.15 5.93
CA PRO A 42 -2.24 -10.39 7.06
C PRO A 42 -0.85 -9.75 6.86
N ARG A 43 -0.08 -9.64 7.94
CA ARG A 43 1.30 -9.11 7.88
C ARG A 43 2.15 -9.95 6.92
N ARG A 44 3.14 -9.31 6.30
CA ARG A 44 4.12 -9.90 5.36
C ARG A 44 3.57 -10.44 4.02
N PHE A 45 2.28 -10.29 3.73
CA PHE A 45 1.67 -10.73 2.47
C PHE A 45 2.13 -10.03 1.18
N GLY A 46 3.06 -9.07 1.24
CA GLY A 46 3.50 -8.29 0.07
C GLY A 46 2.64 -7.05 -0.25
N LYS A 47 1.83 -6.56 0.69
CA LYS A 47 1.04 -5.32 0.50
C LYS A 47 1.91 -4.11 0.13
N SER A 48 3.00 -3.88 0.86
CA SER A 48 3.91 -2.76 0.60
C SER A 48 4.63 -2.89 -0.76
N LEU A 49 4.89 -4.12 -1.22
CA LEU A 49 5.40 -4.36 -2.58
C LEU A 49 4.37 -3.99 -3.65
N VAL A 50 3.08 -4.28 -3.42
CA VAL A 50 2.00 -3.82 -4.30
C VAL A 50 1.94 -2.30 -4.33
N LEU A 51 2.05 -1.62 -3.19
CA LEU A 51 2.11 -0.16 -3.16
C LEU A 51 3.30 0.35 -3.99
N SER A 52 4.52 -0.16 -3.74
CA SER A 52 5.71 0.23 -4.48
C SER A 52 5.59 -0.02 -5.99
N MET A 53 4.94 -1.11 -6.42
CA MET A 53 4.62 -1.36 -7.82
C MET A 53 3.70 -0.27 -8.40
N LEU A 54 2.62 0.09 -7.69
CA LEU A 54 1.69 1.13 -8.14
C LEU A 54 2.38 2.50 -8.16
N GLU A 55 3.18 2.83 -7.15
CA GLU A 55 3.99 4.06 -7.10
C GLU A 55 4.84 4.19 -8.37
N ASN A 56 5.66 3.19 -8.67
CA ASN A 56 6.52 3.20 -9.86
C ASN A 56 5.74 3.29 -11.18
N TYR A 57 4.54 2.68 -11.24
CA TYR A 57 3.72 2.69 -12.45
C TYR A 57 3.05 4.05 -12.71
N TYR A 58 2.57 4.72 -11.67
CA TYR A 58 1.80 5.96 -11.80
C TYR A 58 2.64 7.23 -11.72
N ASP A 59 3.84 7.18 -11.15
CA ASP A 59 4.65 8.37 -10.85
C ASP A 59 5.16 9.10 -12.10
N VAL A 60 4.86 10.40 -12.19
CA VAL A 60 5.42 11.32 -13.21
C VAL A 60 6.95 11.42 -13.14
N ALA A 61 7.57 11.20 -11.98
CA ALA A 61 9.03 11.19 -11.83
C ALA A 61 9.68 9.93 -12.43
N LYS A 62 8.90 8.88 -12.71
CA LYS A 62 9.37 7.60 -13.27
C LYS A 62 9.09 7.43 -14.76
N ALA A 63 8.59 8.47 -15.44
CA ALA A 63 8.23 8.42 -16.85
C ALA A 63 9.37 7.91 -17.75
N ASP A 64 10.60 8.40 -17.53
CA ASP A 64 11.77 8.05 -18.35
C ASP A 64 12.27 6.61 -18.11
N GLU A 65 11.83 5.97 -17.01
CA GLU A 65 12.23 4.62 -16.63
C GLU A 65 11.16 3.55 -16.93
N PHE A 66 10.02 3.95 -17.51
CA PHE A 66 8.87 3.05 -17.70
C PHE A 66 9.25 1.75 -18.42
N GLN A 67 9.99 1.83 -19.52
CA GLN A 67 10.41 0.64 -20.29
C GLN A 67 11.34 -0.27 -19.49
N ARG A 68 12.23 0.30 -18.68
CA ARG A 68 13.14 -0.45 -17.83
C ARG A 68 12.40 -1.23 -16.74
N ILE A 69 11.40 -0.59 -16.11
CA ILE A 69 10.69 -1.14 -14.97
C ILE A 69 9.56 -2.09 -15.42
N PHE A 70 8.79 -1.71 -16.44
CA PHE A 70 7.58 -2.44 -16.82
C PHE A 70 7.63 -3.10 -18.19
N GLY A 71 8.57 -2.74 -19.07
CA GLY A 71 8.54 -3.17 -20.48
C GLY A 71 8.51 -4.68 -20.71
N HIS A 72 9.03 -5.48 -19.78
CA HIS A 72 9.00 -6.95 -19.82
C HIS A 72 7.87 -7.58 -18.99
N LEU A 73 7.09 -6.77 -18.26
CA LEU A 73 5.97 -7.19 -17.42
C LEU A 73 4.65 -7.04 -18.18
N LYS A 74 3.62 -7.74 -17.72
CA LYS A 74 2.31 -7.81 -18.36
C LYS A 74 1.69 -6.43 -18.61
N ILE A 75 1.77 -5.51 -17.64
CA ILE A 75 1.24 -4.16 -17.82
C ILE A 75 2.05 -3.32 -18.80
N GLY A 76 3.36 -3.55 -18.94
CA GLY A 76 4.18 -2.77 -19.87
C GLY A 76 3.94 -3.14 -21.33
N GLN A 77 3.43 -4.33 -21.60
CA GLN A 77 2.96 -4.73 -22.93
C GLN A 77 1.66 -4.01 -23.33
N THR A 78 0.85 -3.60 -22.35
CA THR A 78 -0.44 -2.95 -22.58
C THR A 78 -0.71 -1.87 -21.52
N PRO A 79 0.05 -0.75 -21.52
CA PRO A 79 -0.09 0.28 -20.50
C PRO A 79 -1.45 0.97 -20.58
N THR A 80 -2.00 1.29 -19.41
CA THR A 80 -3.19 2.15 -19.26
C THR A 80 -2.84 3.60 -19.54
N GLU A 81 -3.81 4.42 -19.98
CA GLU A 81 -3.61 5.87 -20.21
C GLU A 81 -3.11 6.64 -18.97
N LYS A 82 -3.24 6.03 -17.78
CA LYS A 82 -2.87 6.59 -16.48
C LYS A 82 -1.41 6.35 -16.09
N HIS A 83 -0.65 5.55 -16.85
CA HIS A 83 0.77 5.29 -16.54
C HIS A 83 1.56 6.60 -16.48
N ASN A 84 2.37 6.79 -15.43
CA ASN A 84 3.18 8.00 -15.20
C ASN A 84 2.41 9.32 -15.28
N ARG A 85 1.13 9.36 -14.87
CA ARG A 85 0.27 10.56 -14.89
C ARG A 85 -0.05 11.16 -13.52
N TYR A 86 0.56 10.65 -12.44
CA TYR A 86 0.27 11.09 -11.08
C TYR A 86 1.51 11.57 -10.33
N PHE A 87 1.29 12.57 -9.48
CA PHE A 87 2.17 12.83 -8.35
C PHE A 87 1.85 11.84 -7.23
N ILE A 88 2.88 11.26 -6.62
CA ILE A 88 2.72 10.20 -5.64
C ILE A 88 3.05 10.72 -4.25
N MET A 89 2.20 10.41 -3.28
CA MET A 89 2.51 10.62 -1.86
C MET A 89 2.14 9.37 -1.09
N ARG A 90 3.04 8.87 -0.25
CA ARG A 90 2.78 7.73 0.64
C ARG A 90 2.86 8.17 2.09
N TRP A 91 1.85 7.79 2.87
CA TRP A 91 1.85 7.86 4.32
C TRP A 91 1.97 6.46 4.90
N ASP A 92 3.09 6.16 5.55
CA ASP A 92 3.31 4.87 6.20
C ASP A 92 3.05 4.99 7.70
N PHE A 93 1.89 4.51 8.17
CA PHE A 93 1.49 4.69 9.56
C PHE A 93 2.24 3.77 10.53
N SER A 94 3.09 2.85 10.04
CA SER A 94 4.02 2.08 10.88
C SER A 94 5.14 2.96 11.47
N MET A 95 5.42 4.11 10.86
CA MET A 95 6.46 5.05 11.30
C MET A 95 6.00 6.03 12.38
N ILE A 96 4.74 5.93 12.82
CA ILE A 96 4.17 6.85 13.81
C ILE A 96 4.37 6.28 15.20
N GLU A 97 5.07 7.03 16.04
CA GLU A 97 5.19 6.67 17.45
C GLU A 97 3.82 6.65 18.14
N SER A 98 3.47 5.50 18.72
CA SER A 98 2.21 5.28 19.44
C SER A 98 2.30 5.52 20.95
N GLN A 99 3.47 5.94 21.42
CA GLN A 99 3.77 6.20 22.83
C GLN A 99 3.36 7.63 23.23
N GLY A 100 3.11 7.85 24.53
CA GLY A 100 2.71 9.15 25.06
C GLY A 100 1.20 9.36 25.17
N ASP A 101 0.76 10.59 25.48
CA ASP A 101 -0.66 10.93 25.59
C ASP A 101 -1.29 11.19 24.20
N THR A 102 -2.61 11.44 24.18
CA THR A 102 -3.34 11.71 22.93
C THR A 102 -2.75 12.89 22.13
N ASN A 103 -2.19 13.90 22.80
CA ASN A 103 -1.62 15.07 22.14
C ASN A 103 -0.26 14.74 21.53
N ALA A 104 0.57 13.97 22.22
CA ALA A 104 1.84 13.46 21.70
C ALA A 104 1.62 12.62 20.45
N ILE A 105 0.68 11.69 20.51
CA ILE A 105 0.25 10.87 19.36
C ILE A 105 -0.21 11.74 18.19
N ARG A 106 -1.09 12.71 18.46
CA ARG A 106 -1.58 13.66 17.44
C ARG A 106 -0.42 14.38 16.78
N GLN A 107 0.53 14.86 17.57
CA GLN A 107 1.72 15.53 17.08
C GLN A 107 2.61 14.59 16.26
N SER A 108 2.82 13.34 16.69
CA SER A 108 3.58 12.34 15.92
C SER A 108 2.97 12.08 14.54
N LEU A 109 1.64 12.00 14.45
CA LEU A 109 0.94 11.86 13.18
C LEU A 109 1.07 13.11 12.29
N HIS A 110 0.95 14.33 12.85
CA HIS A 110 1.21 15.55 12.08
C HIS A 110 2.67 15.66 11.62
N ASN A 111 3.63 15.32 12.49
CA ASN A 111 5.06 15.31 12.15
C ASN A 111 5.36 14.34 11.01
N HIS A 112 4.78 13.14 11.06
CA HIS A 112 4.93 12.14 10.01
C HIS A 112 4.40 12.64 8.66
N ILE A 113 3.14 13.12 8.62
CA ILE A 113 2.54 13.65 7.39
C ILE A 113 3.34 14.86 6.86
N ASN A 114 3.80 15.76 7.74
CA ASN A 114 4.67 16.87 7.34
C ASN A 114 6.00 16.37 6.75
N GLY A 115 6.59 15.31 7.32
CA GLY A 115 7.75 14.63 6.75
C GLY A 115 7.48 14.09 5.35
N CYS A 116 6.32 13.45 5.13
CA CYS A 116 5.89 13.00 3.81
C CYS A 116 5.73 14.17 2.82
N VAL A 117 5.14 15.29 3.24
CA VAL A 117 5.04 16.51 2.42
C VAL A 117 6.42 17.09 2.09
N GLN A 118 7.35 17.09 3.04
CA GLN A 118 8.71 17.58 2.82
C GLN A 118 9.47 16.71 1.80
N SER A 119 9.33 15.38 1.88
CA SER A 119 9.87 14.44 0.90
C SER A 119 9.24 14.64 -0.48
N PHE A 120 7.92 14.86 -0.53
CA PHE A 120 7.19 15.18 -1.75
C PHE A 120 7.72 16.46 -2.43
N ILE A 121 7.91 17.54 -1.66
CA ILE A 121 8.50 18.79 -2.16
C ILE A 121 9.88 18.54 -2.76
N THR A 122 10.68 17.70 -2.10
CA THR A 122 12.05 17.40 -2.55
C THR A 122 12.02 16.61 -3.86
N CYS A 123 11.17 15.58 -3.95
CA CYS A 123 11.04 14.74 -5.14
C CYS A 123 10.55 15.53 -6.37
N TYR A 124 9.56 16.40 -6.18
CA TYR A 124 8.84 17.05 -7.28
C TYR A 124 9.18 18.53 -7.47
N ARG A 125 10.26 19.03 -6.86
CA ARG A 125 10.64 20.46 -6.88
C ARG A 125 10.58 21.09 -8.27
N GLU A 126 11.10 20.39 -9.28
CA GLU A 126 11.19 20.89 -10.67
C GLU A 126 9.88 20.74 -11.46
N ARG A 127 8.94 19.94 -10.95
CA ARG A 127 7.65 19.63 -11.60
C ARG A 127 6.48 20.40 -11.01
N LEU A 128 6.69 21.08 -9.89
CA LEU A 128 5.67 21.87 -9.19
C LEU A 128 5.86 23.37 -9.47
N PRO A 129 4.81 24.08 -9.92
CA PRO A 129 4.93 25.47 -10.36
C PRO A 129 4.94 26.47 -9.20
N GLN A 130 4.57 26.04 -7.99
CA GLN A 130 4.50 26.90 -6.81
C GLN A 130 5.18 26.26 -5.61
N LYS A 131 5.58 27.11 -4.67
CA LYS A 131 6.08 26.67 -3.37
C LYS A 131 4.95 26.04 -2.56
N ILE A 132 5.28 24.98 -1.83
CA ILE A 132 4.41 24.36 -0.84
C ILE A 132 4.86 24.84 0.53
N ASP A 133 3.92 25.35 1.31
CA ASP A 133 4.16 25.79 2.68
C ASP A 133 3.86 24.65 3.66
N VAL A 134 4.82 24.35 4.53
CA VAL A 134 4.68 23.31 5.56
C VAL A 134 4.36 23.99 6.89
N ASN A 135 3.18 23.71 7.43
CA ASN A 135 2.80 24.17 8.76
C ASN A 135 3.28 23.15 9.82
N PRO A 136 4.13 23.55 10.77
CA PRO A 136 4.71 22.63 11.75
C PRO A 136 3.67 22.03 12.73
N ASN A 137 2.54 22.70 12.91
CA ASN A 137 1.53 22.31 13.89
C ASN A 137 0.27 21.69 13.26
N ASP A 138 0.10 21.82 11.93
CA ASP A 138 -1.07 21.27 11.23
C ASP A 138 -0.70 20.74 9.85
N ALA A 139 -0.43 19.44 9.82
CA ALA A 139 -0.11 18.73 8.59
C ALA A 139 -1.24 18.69 7.55
N LEU A 140 -2.51 18.94 7.92
CA LEU A 140 -3.59 19.03 6.94
C LEU A 140 -3.48 20.32 6.12
N LEU A 141 -2.99 21.41 6.71
CA LEU A 141 -2.66 22.63 5.98
C LEU A 141 -1.48 22.40 5.03
N SER A 142 -0.44 21.70 5.47
CA SER A 142 0.70 21.33 4.62
C SER A 142 0.26 20.44 3.44
N PHE A 143 -0.57 19.43 3.71
CA PHE A 143 -1.08 18.54 2.67
C PHE A 143 -1.97 19.28 1.67
N ARG A 144 -2.83 20.19 2.15
CA ARG A 144 -3.63 21.06 1.27
C ARG A 144 -2.75 21.95 0.40
N SER A 145 -1.71 22.56 0.95
CA SER A 145 -0.76 23.38 0.18
C SER A 145 -0.08 22.55 -0.93
N ALA A 146 0.26 21.29 -0.66
CA ALA A 146 0.78 20.38 -1.67
C ALA A 146 -0.22 20.09 -2.79
N LEU A 147 -1.49 19.86 -2.45
CA LEU A 147 -2.55 19.65 -3.43
C LEU A 147 -2.85 20.90 -4.26
N ASP A 148 -2.84 22.07 -3.65
CA ASP A 148 -2.97 23.35 -4.36
C ASP A 148 -1.86 23.48 -5.41
N ALA A 149 -0.63 23.05 -5.10
CA ALA A 149 0.47 23.06 -6.06
C ALA A 149 0.28 22.06 -7.19
N VAL A 150 -0.20 20.85 -6.88
CA VAL A 150 -0.53 19.83 -7.88
C VAL A 150 -1.67 20.31 -8.80
N ASN A 151 -2.67 21.03 -8.29
CA ASN A 151 -3.79 21.53 -9.09
C ASN A 151 -3.42 22.56 -10.15
N GLN A 152 -2.25 23.18 -10.04
CA GLN A 152 -1.70 24.08 -11.06
C GLN A 152 -1.04 23.31 -12.22
N THR A 153 -1.07 21.97 -12.18
CA THR A 153 -0.53 21.08 -13.21
C THR A 153 -1.67 20.31 -13.89
N PRO A 154 -1.45 19.71 -15.07
CA PRO A 154 -2.42 18.81 -15.68
C PRO A 154 -2.55 17.44 -14.96
N HIS A 155 -1.69 17.18 -13.97
CA HIS A 155 -1.66 15.91 -13.23
C HIS A 155 -2.41 16.01 -11.90
N LYS A 156 -2.66 14.84 -11.29
CA LYS A 156 -3.34 14.72 -10.00
C LYS A 156 -2.48 13.97 -9.01
N LEU A 157 -2.84 14.04 -7.73
CA LEU A 157 -2.17 13.31 -6.68
C LEU A 157 -2.85 11.94 -6.47
N TYR A 158 -2.04 10.89 -6.37
CA TYR A 158 -2.43 9.57 -5.87
C TYR A 158 -1.81 9.39 -4.48
N LEU A 159 -2.67 9.29 -3.47
CA LEU A 159 -2.27 9.05 -2.08
C LEU A 159 -2.25 7.55 -1.76
N PHE A 160 -1.13 7.04 -1.29
CA PHE A 160 -1.01 5.73 -0.68
C PHE A 160 -0.98 5.86 0.84
N ILE A 161 -1.71 4.99 1.55
CA ILE A 161 -1.68 4.92 3.00
C ILE A 161 -1.37 3.48 3.39
N ASP A 162 -0.15 3.23 3.85
CA ASP A 162 0.27 1.91 4.33
C ASP A 162 0.06 1.77 5.83
N GLU A 163 -0.23 0.54 6.24
CA GLU A 163 -0.45 0.13 7.62
C GLU A 163 -1.36 1.08 8.41
N TYR A 164 -2.47 1.51 7.79
CA TYR A 164 -3.35 2.56 8.33
C TYR A 164 -3.90 2.24 9.73
N ASP A 165 -3.99 0.96 10.06
CA ASP A 165 -4.47 0.42 11.33
C ASP A 165 -3.35 0.11 12.32
N ASN A 166 -2.07 0.18 11.95
CA ASN A 166 -0.97 -0.23 12.84
C ASN A 166 -0.95 0.58 14.14
N PHE A 167 -0.91 1.91 14.01
CA PHE A 167 -0.94 2.80 15.16
C PHE A 167 -2.17 2.54 16.06
N ALA A 168 -3.34 2.33 15.46
CA ALA A 168 -4.56 2.05 16.21
C ALA A 168 -4.56 0.67 16.90
N ASN A 169 -3.99 -0.35 16.25
CA ASN A 169 -3.80 -1.69 16.81
C ASN A 169 -2.85 -1.67 18.01
N GLU A 170 -1.79 -0.87 17.95
CA GLU A 170 -0.87 -0.68 19.09
C GLU A 170 -1.57 0.01 20.27
N VAL A 171 -2.41 1.02 20.00
CA VAL A 171 -3.20 1.65 21.05
C VAL A 171 -4.25 0.70 21.64
N LEU A 172 -4.93 -0.11 20.83
CA LEU A 172 -5.85 -1.15 21.29
C LEU A 172 -5.14 -2.17 22.19
N ALA A 173 -3.92 -2.58 21.81
CA ALA A 173 -3.11 -3.49 22.62
C ALA A 173 -2.72 -2.88 23.97
N ALA A 174 -2.40 -1.57 24.01
CA ALA A 174 -2.11 -0.84 25.24
C ALA A 174 -3.35 -0.65 26.14
N GLN A 175 -4.56 -0.62 25.56
CA GLN A 175 -5.83 -0.51 26.28
C GLN A 175 -6.07 -1.69 27.23
N LEU A 176 -5.57 -2.88 26.90
CA LEU A 176 -5.57 -4.06 27.78
C LEU A 176 -4.78 -3.84 29.08
N GLN A 177 -3.99 -2.76 29.17
CA GLN A 177 -3.26 -2.32 30.37
C GLN A 177 -3.97 -1.18 31.13
N GLY A 178 -5.24 -0.87 30.82
CA GLY A 178 -6.10 -0.02 31.65
C GLY A 178 -6.15 1.48 31.29
N GLN A 179 -5.70 1.89 30.11
CA GLN A 179 -5.86 3.27 29.62
C GLN A 179 -6.76 3.31 28.38
N ASP A 180 -7.95 3.92 28.49
CA ASP A 180 -8.91 4.05 27.38
C ASP A 180 -8.46 5.14 26.38
N ARG A 181 -7.47 4.80 25.54
CA ARG A 181 -6.86 5.71 24.55
C ARG A 181 -7.44 5.56 23.15
N TYR A 182 -8.00 4.40 22.83
CA TYR A 182 -8.54 4.11 21.49
C TYR A 182 -9.74 5.01 21.17
N ALA A 183 -10.66 5.15 22.13
CA ALA A 183 -11.85 5.96 21.98
C ALA A 183 -11.52 7.40 21.55
N THR A 184 -10.46 7.99 22.08
CA THR A 184 -10.02 9.36 21.78
C THR A 184 -9.48 9.53 20.35
N LEU A 185 -9.05 8.45 19.70
CA LEU A 185 -8.47 8.46 18.36
C LEU A 185 -9.51 8.27 17.25
N VAL A 186 -10.56 7.48 17.53
CA VAL A 186 -11.57 7.08 16.53
C VAL A 186 -12.98 7.59 16.83
N HIS A 187 -13.37 7.79 18.10
CA HIS A 187 -14.70 8.28 18.45
C HIS A 187 -14.77 9.82 18.44
N GLY A 188 -15.98 10.37 18.29
CA GLY A 188 -16.20 11.82 18.21
C GLY A 188 -15.53 12.48 17.00
N GLU A 189 -14.65 13.45 17.26
CA GLU A 189 -13.73 14.12 16.32
C GLU A 189 -12.27 13.69 16.53
N GLY A 190 -12.06 12.40 16.79
CA GLY A 190 -10.73 11.80 16.87
C GLY A 190 -9.85 12.11 15.64
N ILE A 191 -8.53 12.16 15.85
CA ILE A 191 -7.58 12.65 14.84
C ILE A 191 -7.63 11.86 13.52
N LEU A 192 -7.79 10.54 13.58
CA LEU A 192 -7.90 9.70 12.37
C LEU A 192 -9.15 10.07 11.58
N LYS A 193 -10.29 10.21 12.25
CA LYS A 193 -11.54 10.61 11.60
C LYS A 193 -11.42 11.99 10.95
N THR A 194 -10.73 12.93 11.61
CA THR A 194 -10.48 14.28 11.06
C THR A 194 -9.62 14.24 9.81
N ILE A 195 -8.53 13.46 9.80
CA ILE A 195 -7.66 13.29 8.62
C ILE A 195 -8.43 12.64 7.48
N PHE A 196 -9.13 11.52 7.72
CA PHE A 196 -9.86 10.84 6.66
C PHE A 196 -11.04 11.67 6.12
N LYS A 197 -11.72 12.46 6.96
CA LYS A 197 -12.68 13.48 6.49
C LYS A 197 -12.02 14.49 5.54
N ALA A 198 -10.83 14.97 5.88
CA ALA A 198 -10.08 15.90 5.05
C ALA A 198 -9.69 15.26 3.71
N ILE A 199 -9.19 14.02 3.69
CA ILE A 199 -8.90 13.25 2.47
C ILE A 199 -10.14 13.18 1.57
N LYS A 200 -11.30 12.82 2.13
CA LYS A 200 -12.56 12.77 1.38
C LYS A 200 -12.97 14.12 0.82
N ALA A 201 -12.80 15.20 1.59
CA ALA A 201 -13.13 16.54 1.11
C ALA A 201 -12.20 16.96 -0.05
N LEU A 202 -10.90 16.70 0.09
CA LEU A 202 -9.88 17.04 -0.89
C LEU A 202 -10.00 16.21 -2.18
N SER A 203 -10.57 15.00 -2.12
CA SER A 203 -10.87 14.21 -3.32
C SER A 203 -12.10 14.67 -4.11
N GLY A 204 -12.86 15.62 -3.58
CA GLY A 204 -14.01 16.26 -4.24
C GLY A 204 -13.65 17.24 -5.37
N GLY A 205 -12.51 17.06 -6.05
CA GLY A 205 -12.04 17.93 -7.13
C GLY A 205 -10.88 18.86 -6.76
N GLN A 206 -10.30 18.72 -5.57
CA GLN A 206 -9.20 19.57 -5.08
C GLN A 206 -7.83 18.90 -5.26
N GLY A 207 -7.63 18.15 -6.34
CA GLY A 207 -6.31 17.67 -6.77
C GLY A 207 -5.93 16.26 -6.33
N LEU A 208 -6.58 15.74 -5.28
CA LEU A 208 -6.50 14.34 -4.92
C LEU A 208 -7.47 13.54 -5.79
N ASP A 209 -6.97 12.59 -6.58
CA ASP A 209 -7.82 11.80 -7.49
C ASP A 209 -8.01 10.37 -7.01
N LYS A 210 -7.00 9.76 -6.40
CA LYS A 210 -7.06 8.38 -5.91
C LYS A 210 -6.43 8.22 -4.53
N VAL A 211 -6.96 7.25 -3.77
CA VAL A 211 -6.43 6.83 -2.48
C VAL A 211 -6.41 5.29 -2.43
N PHE A 212 -5.28 4.70 -2.10
CA PHE A 212 -5.17 3.26 -1.90
C PHE A 212 -4.60 2.98 -0.51
N ILE A 213 -5.38 2.25 0.28
CA ILE A 213 -5.15 2.05 1.71
C ILE A 213 -4.88 0.57 1.96
N THR A 214 -3.78 0.27 2.65
CA THR A 214 -3.42 -1.07 3.07
C THR A 214 -3.38 -1.20 4.59
N GLY A 215 -3.72 -2.39 5.09
CA GLY A 215 -3.75 -2.69 6.51
C GLY A 215 -4.03 -4.16 6.79
N VAL A 216 -4.34 -4.49 8.04
CA VAL A 216 -4.66 -5.85 8.46
C VAL A 216 -6.14 -6.01 8.81
N SER A 217 -6.70 -5.06 9.55
CA SER A 217 -8.04 -5.13 10.14
C SER A 217 -8.96 -4.04 9.58
N PRO A 218 -10.27 -4.29 9.41
CA PRO A 218 -11.26 -3.28 9.02
C PRO A 218 -11.80 -2.45 10.20
N VAL A 219 -11.44 -2.78 11.45
CA VAL A 219 -12.07 -2.20 12.67
C VAL A 219 -11.98 -0.67 12.68
N VAL A 220 -10.80 -0.12 12.44
CA VAL A 220 -10.57 1.34 12.41
C VAL A 220 -11.41 2.01 11.32
N MET A 221 -11.47 1.41 10.12
CA MET A 221 -12.30 1.93 9.02
C MET A 221 -13.79 1.92 9.35
N SER A 222 -14.25 0.90 10.08
CA SER A 222 -15.64 0.83 10.55
C SER A 222 -15.97 1.98 11.50
N ASP A 223 -15.07 2.29 12.44
CA ASP A 223 -15.31 3.33 13.45
C ASP A 223 -15.27 4.75 12.86
N ILE A 224 -14.41 5.00 11.87
CA ILE A 224 -14.33 6.30 11.18
C ILE A 224 -15.27 6.40 9.98
N SER A 225 -16.07 5.37 9.68
CA SER A 225 -16.92 5.27 8.48
C SER A 225 -17.87 6.47 8.30
N SER A 226 -18.40 7.01 9.40
CA SER A 226 -19.22 8.25 9.38
C SER A 226 -18.49 9.47 8.81
N GLY A 227 -17.15 9.50 8.89
CA GLY A 227 -16.29 10.53 8.28
C GLY A 227 -15.75 10.14 6.90
N TYR A 228 -15.61 8.85 6.59
CA TYR A 228 -14.93 8.35 5.39
C TYR A 228 -15.63 7.15 4.74
N ASN A 229 -16.89 7.34 4.37
CA ASN A 229 -17.72 6.32 3.71
C ASN A 229 -17.47 6.13 2.21
N VAL A 230 -16.39 6.69 1.67
CA VAL A 230 -16.05 6.59 0.23
C VAL A 230 -15.11 5.44 -0.09
N ALA A 231 -14.47 4.86 0.93
CA ALA A 231 -13.57 3.72 0.77
C ALA A 231 -14.33 2.47 0.36
N LYS A 232 -13.87 1.83 -0.71
CA LYS A 232 -14.40 0.56 -1.19
C LYS A 232 -13.46 -0.56 -0.76
N ASP A 233 -13.94 -1.44 0.11
CA ASP A 233 -13.22 -2.65 0.47
C ASP A 233 -13.19 -3.62 -0.72
N ILE A 234 -11.98 -3.92 -1.18
CA ILE A 234 -11.72 -4.86 -2.27
C ILE A 234 -11.15 -6.19 -1.79
N SER A 235 -10.84 -6.31 -0.50
CA SER A 235 -10.08 -7.41 0.10
C SER A 235 -10.68 -8.78 -0.14
N LEU A 236 -12.01 -8.89 -0.12
CA LEU A 236 -12.74 -10.15 -0.26
C LEU A 236 -13.25 -10.42 -1.69
N ARG A 237 -13.03 -9.50 -2.63
CA ARG A 237 -13.48 -9.68 -4.02
C ARG A 237 -12.58 -10.69 -4.73
N ARG A 238 -13.21 -11.64 -5.43
CA ARG A 238 -12.53 -12.75 -6.11
C ARG A 238 -11.37 -12.33 -7.01
N GLN A 239 -11.55 -11.24 -7.75
CA GLN A 239 -10.56 -10.70 -8.66
C GLN A 239 -9.29 -10.13 -8.00
N TYR A 240 -9.20 -10.07 -6.66
CA TYR A 240 -8.03 -9.55 -5.95
C TYR A 240 -7.50 -10.52 -4.87
N HIS A 241 -7.95 -11.78 -4.88
CA HIS A 241 -7.55 -12.76 -3.87
C HIS A 241 -6.03 -12.96 -3.86
N ASP A 242 -5.43 -13.01 -5.04
CA ASP A 242 -4.02 -13.23 -5.35
C ASP A 242 -3.31 -11.97 -5.86
N LEU A 243 -3.87 -10.77 -5.61
CA LEU A 243 -3.16 -9.50 -5.85
C LEU A 243 -1.78 -9.46 -5.17
N CYS A 244 -1.64 -10.19 -4.06
CA CYS A 244 -0.38 -10.46 -3.40
C CYS A 244 -0.39 -11.89 -2.81
N GLY A 245 0.80 -12.41 -2.50
CA GLY A 245 0.99 -13.82 -2.19
C GLY A 245 1.14 -14.69 -3.44
N PHE A 246 1.27 -16.00 -3.23
CA PHE A 246 1.63 -16.94 -4.28
C PHE A 246 0.59 -18.05 -4.41
N HIS A 247 0.39 -18.53 -5.64
CA HIS A 247 -0.25 -19.81 -5.90
C HIS A 247 0.76 -20.95 -5.73
N GLU A 248 0.26 -22.15 -5.47
CA GLU A 248 1.12 -23.32 -5.28
C GLU A 248 2.03 -23.60 -6.50
N HIS A 249 1.50 -23.45 -7.72
CA HIS A 249 2.27 -23.69 -8.94
C HIS A 249 3.44 -22.72 -9.09
N GLU A 250 3.29 -21.46 -8.68
CA GLU A 250 4.36 -20.45 -8.74
C GLU A 250 5.48 -20.78 -7.74
N ILE A 251 5.12 -21.31 -6.57
CA ILE A 251 6.10 -21.83 -5.61
C ILE A 251 6.79 -23.08 -6.17
N ALA A 252 6.04 -24.00 -6.77
CA ALA A 252 6.59 -25.22 -7.35
C ALA A 252 7.58 -24.92 -8.49
N GLU A 253 7.25 -23.98 -9.38
CA GLU A 253 8.13 -23.50 -10.44
C GLU A 253 9.41 -22.87 -9.89
N ALA A 254 9.29 -22.00 -8.88
CA ALA A 254 10.43 -21.38 -8.23
C ALA A 254 11.35 -22.42 -7.56
N LEU A 255 10.77 -23.37 -6.81
CA LEU A 255 11.52 -24.45 -6.17
C LEU A 255 12.19 -25.39 -7.18
N ALA A 256 11.53 -25.69 -8.30
CA ALA A 256 12.11 -26.48 -9.38
C ALA A 256 13.34 -25.78 -9.98
N GLN A 257 13.26 -24.47 -10.21
CA GLN A 257 14.41 -23.69 -10.68
C GLN A 257 15.57 -23.69 -9.66
N ILE A 258 15.29 -23.53 -8.37
CA ILE A 258 16.32 -23.68 -7.32
C ILE A 258 16.96 -25.07 -7.37
N GLY A 259 16.14 -26.11 -7.51
CA GLY A 259 16.61 -27.49 -7.61
C GLY A 259 17.61 -27.68 -8.75
N LEU A 260 17.33 -27.10 -9.92
CA LEU A 260 18.23 -27.11 -11.07
C LEU A 260 19.52 -26.31 -10.83
N GLU A 261 19.41 -25.09 -10.29
CA GLU A 261 20.56 -24.22 -10.06
C GLU A 261 21.52 -24.73 -8.97
N CYS A 262 20.99 -25.45 -7.98
CA CYS A 262 21.74 -26.01 -6.86
C CYS A 262 22.08 -27.50 -7.02
N ASP A 263 21.78 -28.12 -8.17
CA ASP A 263 21.98 -29.56 -8.43
C ASP A 263 21.36 -30.47 -7.34
N LEU A 264 20.14 -30.14 -6.92
CA LEU A 264 19.41 -30.89 -5.90
C LEU A 264 18.56 -32.01 -6.54
N PRO A 265 18.49 -33.19 -5.91
CA PRO A 265 17.59 -34.24 -6.36
C PRO A 265 16.12 -33.80 -6.33
N GLU A 266 15.30 -34.31 -7.25
CA GLU A 266 13.86 -34.01 -7.32
C GLU A 266 13.14 -34.27 -5.97
N ALA A 267 13.55 -35.32 -5.25
CA ALA A 267 13.02 -35.63 -3.93
C ALA A 267 13.17 -34.46 -2.92
N LYS A 268 14.26 -33.69 -2.99
CA LYS A 268 14.49 -32.52 -2.13
C LYS A 268 13.61 -31.34 -2.50
N VAL A 269 13.35 -31.15 -3.79
CA VAL A 269 12.41 -30.13 -4.29
C VAL A 269 10.98 -30.44 -3.81
N GLN A 270 10.57 -31.71 -3.90
CA GLN A 270 9.25 -32.15 -3.41
C GLN A 270 9.13 -32.03 -1.88
N GLU A 271 10.18 -32.35 -1.14
CA GLU A 271 10.25 -32.15 0.32
C GLU A 271 10.07 -30.66 0.68
N ALA A 272 10.75 -29.76 -0.03
CA ALA A 272 10.61 -28.32 0.17
C ALA A 272 9.18 -27.83 -0.15
N LEU A 273 8.56 -28.31 -1.24
CA LEU A 273 7.18 -27.96 -1.56
C LEU A 273 6.19 -28.46 -0.50
N ALA A 274 6.39 -29.66 0.03
CA ALA A 274 5.59 -30.19 1.14
C ALA A 274 5.75 -29.35 2.43
N MET A 275 6.97 -28.88 2.70
CA MET A 275 7.25 -27.95 3.80
C MET A 275 6.51 -26.62 3.60
N MET A 276 6.56 -26.04 2.39
CA MET A 276 5.82 -24.82 2.05
C MET A 276 4.31 -25.01 2.24
N ARG A 277 3.76 -26.17 1.84
CA ARG A 277 2.37 -26.52 2.10
C ARG A 277 2.03 -26.57 3.59
N THR A 278 2.94 -27.05 4.42
CA THR A 278 2.67 -27.22 5.85
C THR A 278 2.68 -25.88 6.61
N PHE A 279 3.61 -24.98 6.26
CA PHE A 279 3.82 -23.74 7.01
C PHE A 279 3.12 -22.52 6.42
N TYR A 280 2.82 -22.51 5.12
CA TYR A 280 2.37 -21.30 4.42
C TYR A 280 1.09 -21.46 3.59
N ASN A 281 0.62 -22.69 3.35
CA ASN A 281 -0.65 -22.95 2.65
C ASN A 281 -1.83 -22.83 3.63
N GLY A 282 -2.56 -21.73 3.60
CA GLY A 282 -3.69 -21.62 4.52
C GLY A 282 -4.61 -20.43 4.36
N TYR A 283 -4.31 -19.51 3.43
CA TYR A 283 -5.12 -18.31 3.30
C TYR A 283 -6.13 -18.45 2.17
N ARG A 284 -7.40 -18.29 2.56
CA ARG A 284 -8.53 -18.20 1.66
C ARG A 284 -9.21 -16.87 1.91
N PHE A 285 -9.17 -16.00 0.92
CA PHE A 285 -9.90 -14.74 0.95
C PHE A 285 -11.24 -14.98 0.24
N GLY A 286 -12.37 -14.64 0.87
CA GLY A 286 -13.72 -14.88 0.32
C GLY A 286 -14.60 -15.78 1.18
N TYR A 287 -15.91 -15.53 1.14
CA TYR A 287 -16.90 -16.29 1.91
C TYR A 287 -17.42 -17.50 1.13
N GLY A 288 -17.45 -18.67 1.77
CA GLY A 288 -18.34 -19.77 1.40
C GLY A 288 -17.99 -20.62 0.17
N SER A 289 -16.88 -20.37 -0.54
CA SER A 289 -16.46 -21.21 -1.67
C SER A 289 -15.22 -22.03 -1.33
N ASN A 290 -15.37 -23.36 -1.23
CA ASN A 290 -14.26 -24.31 -1.23
C ASN A 290 -13.43 -24.26 -2.54
N ASP A 291 -13.91 -23.56 -3.56
CA ASP A 291 -13.28 -23.43 -4.88
C ASP A 291 -12.35 -22.22 -5.06
N SER A 292 -12.22 -21.33 -4.08
CA SER A 292 -11.19 -20.28 -4.15
C SER A 292 -9.78 -20.90 -4.05
N PRO A 293 -8.83 -20.57 -4.93
CA PRO A 293 -7.47 -21.07 -4.80
C PRO A 293 -6.85 -20.59 -3.49
N LEU A 294 -6.06 -21.45 -2.86
CA LEU A 294 -5.31 -21.10 -1.66
C LEU A 294 -4.15 -20.19 -2.05
N VAL A 295 -3.95 -19.15 -1.24
CA VAL A 295 -2.84 -18.21 -1.40
C VAL A 295 -1.83 -18.45 -0.30
N TYR A 296 -0.57 -18.52 -0.70
CA TYR A 296 0.57 -18.76 0.17
C TYR A 296 1.22 -17.43 0.55
N ASN A 297 1.77 -17.39 1.77
CA ASN A 297 2.57 -16.28 2.28
C ASN A 297 3.88 -16.82 2.90
N PRO A 298 4.80 -17.32 2.05
CA PRO A 298 6.09 -17.88 2.45
C PRO A 298 7.09 -16.81 2.92
#